data_AF-A0A518V8V3-F1
#
_entry.id   AF-A0A518V8V3-F1
#
_cell.length_a   1.000
_cell.length_b   1.000
_cell.length_c   1.000
_cell.angle_alpha   90.00
_cell.angle_beta   90.00
_cell.angle_gamma   90.00
#
_symmetry.space_group_name_H-M   'P 1'
#
loop_
_entity.id
_entity.type
_entity.pdbx_description
1 polymer ?
#
loop_
_entity_poly.entity_id
_entity_poly.type
_entity_poly.pdbx_seq_one_letter_code
_entity_poly.pdbx_strand_id
1 'polypeptide(L)' 'MKRITFQNPTELAEYGREREVAITVEYRDENGKQRQVILSDERLAEIGKYLEKPNAMAYFKEEKIFYEVIAEWLGS' A
#
# COMPACT_ATOMS: atom_id res chain seq x y z
N MET A 1 3.08 -8.04 13.86
CA MET A 1 2.66 -7.56 12.52
C MET A 1 1.90 -8.68 11.84
N LYS A 2 0.78 -8.38 11.19
CA LYS A 2 0.00 -9.33 10.38
C LYS A 2 0.22 -9.05 8.90
N ARG A 3 -0.01 -10.04 8.05
CA ARG A 3 -0.05 -9.86 6.60
C ARG A 3 -1.49 -9.92 6.14
N ILE A 4 -1.83 -9.09 5.18
CA ILE A 4 -3.13 -9.07 4.50
C ILE A 4 -2.88 -9.03 3.00
N THR A 5 -3.54 -9.92 2.27
CA THR A 5 -3.34 -10.08 0.83
C THR A 5 -4.50 -9.46 0.09
N PHE A 6 -4.20 -8.80 -1.02
CA PHE A 6 -5.17 -8.20 -1.92
C PHE A 6 -4.89 -8.66 -3.34
N GLN A 7 -5.96 -8.92 -4.10
CA GLN A 7 -5.88 -9.46 -5.46
C GLN A 7 -5.68 -8.38 -6.52
N ASN A 8 -6.01 -7.12 -6.22
CA ASN A 8 -5.83 -6.01 -7.14
C ASN A 8 -5.76 -4.65 -6.38
N PRO A 9 -5.30 -3.58 -7.05
CA PRO A 9 -5.20 -2.25 -6.42
C PRO A 9 -6.55 -1.66 -5.97
N THR A 10 -7.64 -1.97 -6.69
CA THR A 10 -8.98 -1.43 -6.38
C THR A 10 -9.47 -1.95 -5.04
N GLU A 11 -9.35 -3.26 -4.81
CA GLU A 11 -9.72 -3.92 -3.55
C GLU A 11 -8.96 -3.31 -2.36
N LEU A 12 -7.65 -3.08 -2.52
CA LEU A 12 -6.83 -2.43 -1.49
C LEU A 12 -7.28 -0.99 -1.21
N ALA A 13 -7.59 -0.23 -2.27
CA ALA A 13 -8.05 1.15 -2.14
C ALA A 13 -9.44 1.23 -1.47
N GLU A 14 -10.36 0.33 -1.82
CA GLU A 14 -11.68 0.22 -1.20
C GLU A 14 -11.55 -0.15 0.27
N TYR A 15 -10.75 -1.16 0.61
CA TYR A 15 -10.48 -1.52 2.00
C TYR A 15 -9.96 -0.33 2.82
N GLY A 16 -9.02 0.44 2.26
CA GLY A 16 -8.50 1.66 2.91
C GLY A 16 -9.59 2.68 3.22
N ARG A 17 -10.55 2.88 2.31
CA ARG A 17 -11.67 3.82 2.49
C ARG A 17 -12.71 3.30 3.47
N GLU A 18 -13.11 2.04 3.34
CA GLU A 18 -14.12 1.43 4.22
C GLU A 18 -13.68 1.35 5.68
N ARG A 19 -12.38 1.12 5.90
CA ARG A 19 -11.78 1.05 7.23
C ARG A 19 -11.27 2.39 7.74
N GLU A 20 -11.38 3.45 6.94
CA GLU A 20 -10.84 4.79 7.25
C GLU A 20 -9.35 4.74 7.64
N VAL A 21 -8.56 3.90 6.95
CA VAL A 21 -7.12 3.74 7.20
C VAL A 21 -6.28 4.37 6.09
N ALA A 22 -5.26 5.12 6.49
CA ALA A 22 -4.24 5.60 5.58
C ALA A 22 -3.19 4.50 5.34
N ILE A 23 -2.84 4.26 4.08
CA ILE A 23 -1.85 3.26 3.69
C ILE A 23 -0.53 3.98 3.38
N THR A 24 0.52 3.52 4.03
CA THR A 24 1.89 3.97 3.77
C THR A 24 2.53 3.06 2.73
N VAL A 25 3.14 3.65 1.70
CA VAL A 25 3.95 2.95 0.71
C VAL A 25 5.38 3.47 0.76
N GLU A 26 6.33 2.57 0.99
CA GLU A 26 7.76 2.83 0.89
C GLU A 26 8.29 2.24 -0.41
N TYR A 27 9.12 2.98 -1.14
CA TYR A 27 9.69 2.53 -2.42
C TYR A 27 11.03 3.23 -2.71
N ARG A 28 11.79 2.75 -3.71
CA ARG A 28 12.95 3.49 -4.23
C ARG A 28 12.58 4.31 -5.46
N ASP A 29 12.99 5.58 -5.47
CA ASP A 29 12.87 6.42 -6.66
C ASP A 29 13.94 6.08 -7.72
N GLU A 30 13.87 6.75 -8.87
CA GLU A 30 14.76 6.55 -10.02
C GLU A 30 16.24 6.86 -9.70
N ASN A 31 16.51 7.61 -8.64
CA ASN A 31 17.87 7.91 -8.17
C ASN A 31 18.33 6.92 -7.08
N GLY A 32 17.55 5.86 -6.84
CA GLY A 32 17.83 4.87 -5.80
C GLY A 32 17.54 5.35 -4.37
N LYS A 33 16.91 6.52 -4.20
CA LYS A 33 16.62 7.08 -2.87
C LYS A 33 15.32 6.47 -2.33
N GLN A 34 15.33 6.10 -1.05
CA GLN A 34 14.14 5.64 -0.35
C GLN A 34 13.14 6.79 -0.19
N ARG A 35 11.90 6.53 -0.59
CA ARG A 35 10.76 7.44 -0.49
C ARG A 35 9.64 6.75 0.25
N GLN A 36 8.84 7.56 0.93
CA GLN A 36 7.64 7.14 1.62
C GLN A 36 6.51 8.07 1.20
N VAL A 37 5.35 7.51 0.90
CA VAL A 37 4.11 8.25 0.66
C VAL A 37 3.02 7.68 1.55
N ILE A 38 2.16 8.56 2.06
CA ILE A 38 0.96 8.18 2.80
C ILE A 38 -0.23 8.51 1.90
N LEU A 39 -1.11 7.53 1.69
CA LEU A 39 -2.29 7.61 0.84
C LEU A 39 -3.53 7.44 1.71
N SER A 40 -4.45 8.40 1.62
CA SER A 40 -5.77 8.36 2.26
C SER A 40 -6.84 8.85 1.27
N ASP A 41 -8.11 8.57 1.56
CA ASP A 41 -9.27 9.11 0.84
C ASP A 41 -9.20 8.89 -0.69
N GLU A 42 -9.23 9.98 -1.45
CA GLU A 42 -9.16 9.95 -2.92
C GLU A 42 -7.79 9.46 -3.40
N ARG A 43 -6.71 9.73 -2.66
CA ARG A 43 -5.33 9.33 -3.03
C ARG A 43 -5.10 7.83 -2.94
N LEU A 44 -5.98 7.08 -2.26
CA LEU A 44 -5.96 5.61 -2.30
C LEU A 44 -6.14 5.07 -3.72
N ALA A 45 -6.78 5.81 -4.63
CA ALA A 45 -6.88 5.43 -6.04
C ALA A 45 -5.50 5.35 -6.74
N GLU A 46 -4.48 6.03 -6.22
CA GLU A 46 -3.12 6.01 -6.78
C GLU A 46 -2.27 4.84 -6.28
N ILE A 47 -2.76 4.01 -5.35
CA ILE A 47 -1.91 3.05 -4.63
C ILE A 47 -1.20 2.04 -5.52
N GLY A 48 -1.88 1.57 -6.59
CA GLY A 48 -1.27 0.66 -7.57
C GLY A 48 -0.01 1.23 -8.20
N LYS A 49 -0.04 2.52 -8.60
CA LYS A 49 1.12 3.23 -9.20
C LYS A 49 2.34 3.28 -8.28
N TYR A 50 2.13 3.37 -6.96
CA TYR A 50 3.24 3.38 -6.01
C TYR A 50 3.76 1.97 -5.70
N LEU A 51 2.87 0.97 -5.67
CA LEU A 51 3.24 -0.43 -5.45
C LEU A 51 3.97 -1.06 -6.65
N GLU A 52 3.77 -0.55 -7.86
CA GLU A 52 4.56 -0.92 -9.05
C GLU A 52 6.01 -0.41 -9.02
N LYS A 53 6.38 0.45 -8.06
CA LYS A 53 7.75 0.95 -7.95
C LYS A 53 8.69 -0.17 -7.48
N PRO A 54 9.97 -0.15 -7.91
CA PRO A 54 10.94 -1.16 -7.50
C PRO A 54 11.10 -1.24 -5.99
N ASN A 55 11.05 -2.47 -5.45
CA ASN A 55 11.12 -2.76 -4.02
C ASN A 55 10.08 -2.00 -3.18
N ALA A 56 8.91 -1.73 -3.76
CA ALA A 56 7.83 -1.11 -3.02
C ALA A 56 7.28 -2.06 -1.93
N MET A 57 6.95 -1.50 -0.78
CA MET A 57 6.30 -2.18 0.34
C MET A 57 5.19 -1.28 0.84
N ALA A 58 4.02 -1.86 1.14
CA ALA A 58 2.91 -1.12 1.73
C ALA A 58 2.49 -1.68 3.09
N TYR A 59 2.07 -0.79 3.98
CA TYR A 59 1.58 -1.15 5.31
C TYR A 59 0.65 -0.07 5.86
N PHE A 60 -0.18 -0.46 6.82
CA PHE A 60 -1.04 0.43 7.57
C PHE A 60 -1.18 -0.05 9.02
N LYS A 61 -1.80 0.78 9.86
CA LYS A 61 -2.10 0.47 11.25
C LYS A 61 -3.60 0.61 11.47
N GLU A 62 -4.23 -0.46 11.95
CA GLU A 62 -5.65 -0.51 12.31
C GLU A 62 -5.73 -1.08 13.74
N GLU A 63 -6.46 -0.41 14.64
CA GLU A 63 -6.71 -0.88 16.02
C GLU A 63 -5.46 -1.37 16.78
N LYS A 64 -4.35 -0.63 16.65
CA LYS A 64 -3.01 -0.94 17.25
C LYS A 64 -2.28 -2.14 16.62
N ILE A 65 -2.86 -2.79 15.62
CA ILE A 65 -2.22 -3.86 14.84
C ILE A 65 -1.57 -3.23 13.59
N PHE A 66 -0.33 -3.63 13.31
CA PHE A 66 0.35 -3.31 12.06
C PHE A 66 0.10 -4.40 11.03
N TYR A 67 -0.32 -3.99 9.84
CA TYR A 67 -0.59 -4.85 8.69
C TYR A 67 0.38 -4.54 7.56
N GLU A 68 1.11 -5.55 7.09
CA GLU A 68 1.85 -5.54 5.83
C GLU A 68 0.90 -5.96 4.71
N VAL A 69 0.87 -5.18 3.64
CA VAL A 69 0.05 -5.43 2.44
C VAL A 69 0.82 -6.33 1.48
N ILE A 70 0.24 -7.47 1.13
CA ILE A 70 0.73 -8.37 0.10
C ILE A 70 -0.07 -8.12 -1.18
N ALA A 71 0.57 -7.51 -2.16
CA ALA A 71 -0.01 -7.20 -3.46
C ALA A 71 0.14 -8.39 -4.42
N GLU A 72 -0.79 -9.34 -4.39
CA GLU A 72 -0.66 -10.60 -5.13
C GLU A 72 -0.62 -10.41 -6.65
N TRP A 73 -1.28 -9.36 -7.16
CA TRP A 73 -1.26 -9.02 -8.59
C TRP A 73 0.14 -8.66 -9.13
N LEU A 74 1.10 -8.33 -8.26
CA LEU A 74 2.48 -8.06 -8.67
C LEU A 74 3.35 -9.33 -8.69
N GLY A 75 2.82 -10.47 -8.21
CA GLY A 75 3.54 -11.73 -8.03
C GLY A 75 3.34 -12.78 -9.13
N SER A 76 2.83 -12.40 -10.31
CA SER A 76 2.64 -13.31 -11.47
C SER A 76 3.77 -13.22 -12.49
#